data_AF-A0A9E2YY93-F1
#
_entry.id   AF-A0A9E2YY93-F1
#
_cell.length_a   1.000
_cell.length_b   1.000
_cell.length_c   1.000
_cell.angle_alpha   90.00
_cell.angle_beta   90.00
_cell.angle_gamma   90.00
#
_symmetry.space_group_name_H-M   'P 1'
#
loop_
_entity.id
_entity.type
_entity.pdbx_description
1 polymer ?
#
loop_
_entity_poly.entity_id
_entity_poly.type
_entity_poly.pdbx_seq_one_letter_code
_entity_poly.pdbx_strand_id
1 'polypeptide(L)'
;MASTVWKGHLTFGLVSIPVRLFKATQPEKISFRQLGRARVSEAEPEPEPEFEAEPGFEAEFERQAEPMPAPPRRTAAAPAAAPATTPLAPLAPVHHELVANGAKVGPQEIVKGYEYEKDRYVVVEAEELKKLVPKTGTEMQIQEFVKLAEIDPVYFDASYYVVPDEAGEKAYSLLFATMKDSGYVALAEVAMHRRERLVGIRPGARGLIAHTLFRGSEVRRDLEFQSDTRGVNEREVHLAKQLVQSLLEPFDPAKFKDAYRE
;
A
#
# COMPACT_ATOMS: atom_id res chain seq x y z
N MET A 1 -16.03 4.07 -13.23
CA MET A 1 -15.15 4.32 -14.41
C MET A 1 -13.74 4.56 -13.89
N ALA A 2 -12.71 4.09 -14.58
CA ALA A 2 -11.33 4.35 -14.17
C ALA A 2 -11.08 5.86 -14.16
N SER A 3 -10.51 6.39 -13.08
CA SER A 3 -10.19 7.81 -12.97
C SER A 3 -8.97 8.14 -13.83
N THR A 4 -9.05 9.23 -14.59
CA THR A 4 -7.90 9.80 -15.30
C THR A 4 -6.83 10.20 -14.29
N VAL A 5 -5.61 9.70 -14.46
CA VAL A 5 -4.47 10.03 -13.57
C VAL A 5 -3.69 11.23 -14.10
N TRP A 6 -3.65 11.39 -15.43
CA TRP A 6 -2.95 12.50 -16.09
C TRP A 6 -3.64 12.85 -17.42
N LYS A 7 -3.60 14.12 -17.79
CA LYS A 7 -4.09 14.63 -19.09
C LYS A 7 -3.06 15.59 -19.65
N GLY A 8 -2.75 15.45 -20.93
CA GLY A 8 -1.81 16.34 -21.60
C GLY A 8 -1.58 15.95 -23.05
N HIS A 9 -0.40 16.28 -23.58
CA HIS A 9 -0.03 16.04 -24.97
C HIS A 9 1.15 15.10 -25.03
N LEU A 10 1.03 14.05 -25.84
CA LEU A 10 2.15 13.22 -26.26
C LEU A 10 2.78 13.86 -27.51
N THR A 11 4.03 14.28 -27.41
CA THR A 11 4.71 15.02 -28.48
C THR A 11 5.94 14.27 -29.00
N PHE A 12 6.16 14.34 -30.31
CA PHE A 12 7.38 13.85 -30.94
C PHE A 12 7.62 14.61 -32.25
N GLY A 13 8.78 15.28 -32.35
CA GLY A 13 9.05 16.19 -33.46
C GLY A 13 8.00 17.30 -33.57
N LEU A 14 7.22 17.29 -34.65
CA LEU A 14 6.15 18.26 -34.93
C LEU A 14 4.74 17.74 -34.62
N VAL A 15 4.62 16.50 -34.16
CA VAL A 15 3.34 15.87 -33.86
C VAL A 15 3.01 16.09 -32.39
N SER A 16 1.80 16.58 -32.12
CA SER A 16 1.25 16.72 -30.76
C SER A 16 -0.10 16.03 -30.68
N ILE A 17 -0.22 15.06 -29.78
CA ILE A 17 -1.38 14.19 -29.64
C ILE A 17 -1.98 14.41 -28.25
N PRO A 18 -3.19 14.99 -28.12
CA PRO A 18 -3.85 15.08 -26.82
C PRO A 18 -4.23 13.68 -26.33
N VAL A 19 -3.76 13.32 -25.13
CA VAL A 19 -3.98 12.00 -24.53
C VAL A 19 -4.31 12.10 -23.03
N ARG A 20 -4.95 11.05 -22.53
CA ARG A 20 -5.23 10.79 -21.11
C ARG A 20 -4.60 9.48 -20.69
N LEU A 21 -4.10 9.45 -19.45
CA LEU A 21 -3.58 8.23 -18.82
C LEU A 21 -4.58 7.69 -17.80
N PHE A 22 -4.87 6.39 -17.90
CA PHE A 22 -5.68 5.65 -16.96
C PHE A 22 -4.84 4.55 -16.32
N LYS A 23 -4.87 4.41 -15.00
CA LYS A 23 -4.09 3.37 -14.32
C LYS A 23 -4.53 1.98 -14.81
N ALA A 24 -3.58 1.16 -15.25
CA ALA A 24 -3.87 -0.19 -15.74
C ALA A 24 -3.98 -1.22 -14.60
N THR A 25 -3.48 -0.88 -13.42
CA THR A 25 -3.54 -1.72 -12.22
C THR A 25 -4.42 -1.10 -11.15
N GLN A 26 -5.36 -1.89 -10.62
CA GLN A 26 -6.10 -1.53 -9.42
C GLN A 26 -5.68 -2.49 -8.32
N PRO A 27 -4.85 -2.05 -7.35
CA PRO A 27 -4.52 -2.91 -6.23
C PRO A 27 -5.81 -3.13 -5.43
N GLU A 28 -6.26 -4.37 -5.34
CA GLU A 28 -7.35 -4.74 -4.45
C GLU A 28 -6.82 -4.73 -3.01
N LYS A 29 -6.73 -3.55 -2.41
CA LYS A 29 -6.25 -3.41 -1.03
C LYS A 29 -7.44 -3.56 -0.09
N ILE A 30 -7.47 -4.64 0.70
CA ILE A 30 -8.34 -4.71 1.88
C ILE A 30 -7.81 -3.71 2.90
N SER A 31 -8.58 -2.67 3.19
CA SER A 31 -8.22 -1.69 4.21
C SER A 31 -8.84 -2.09 5.55
N PHE A 32 -7.99 -2.34 6.54
CA PHE A 32 -8.43 -2.54 7.91
C PHE A 32 -8.46 -1.20 8.62
N ARG A 33 -9.55 -0.90 9.33
CA ARG A 33 -9.60 0.22 10.28
C ARG A 33 -9.09 -0.29 11.62
N GLN A 34 -8.21 0.46 12.26
CA GLN A 34 -7.83 0.17 13.65
C GLN A 34 -9.04 0.46 14.54
N LEU A 35 -9.42 -0.54 15.33
CA LEU A 35 -10.51 -0.42 16.31
C LEU A 35 -9.92 -0.58 17.71
N GLY A 36 -10.18 0.39 18.58
CA GLY A 36 -9.88 0.32 20.00
C GLY A 36 -10.90 -0.58 20.71
N ARG A 37 -10.39 -1.46 21.56
CA ARG A 37 -11.24 -2.22 22.48
C ARG A 37 -11.59 -1.29 23.64
N ALA A 38 -12.87 -1.01 23.85
CA ALA A 38 -13.27 -0.26 25.04
C ALA A 38 -12.77 -1.02 26.28
N ARG A 39 -11.88 -0.40 27.07
CA ARG A 39 -11.70 -0.85 28.45
C ARG A 39 -13.03 -0.56 29.13
N VAL A 40 -13.66 -1.58 29.70
CA VAL A 40 -14.68 -1.34 30.71
C VAL A 40 -13.96 -0.53 31.78
N SER A 41 -14.34 0.74 31.92
CA SER A 41 -13.90 1.56 33.04
C SER A 41 -14.34 0.81 34.28
N GLU A 42 -13.41 0.19 35.00
CA GLU A 42 -13.66 -0.21 36.38
C GLU A 42 -14.06 1.09 37.07
N ALA A 43 -15.34 1.19 37.44
CA ALA A 43 -15.82 2.30 38.25
C ALA A 43 -14.96 2.30 39.53
N GLU A 44 -14.35 3.44 39.85
CA GLU A 44 -13.69 3.60 41.14
C GLU A 44 -14.70 3.22 42.24
N PRO A 45 -14.33 2.36 43.21
CA PRO A 45 -15.23 2.02 44.29
C PRO A 45 -15.59 3.31 45.03
N GLU A 46 -16.89 3.60 45.15
CA GLU A 46 -17.35 4.70 45.99
C GLU A 46 -16.76 4.52 47.40
N PRO A 47 -16.28 5.59 48.04
CA PRO A 47 -15.73 5.49 49.38
C PRO A 47 -16.81 4.95 50.32
N GLU A 48 -16.47 3.88 51.05
CA GLU A 48 -17.36 3.29 52.04
C GLU A 48 -17.80 4.38 53.04
N PRO A 49 -19.08 4.45 53.42
CA PRO A 49 -19.53 5.43 54.39
C PRO A 49 -18.83 5.18 55.73
N GLU A 50 -18.18 6.21 56.26
CA GLU A 50 -17.60 6.19 57.61
C GLU A 50 -18.74 5.97 58.61
N PHE A 51 -18.84 4.75 59.14
CA PHE A 51 -19.74 4.44 60.24
C PHE A 51 -19.12 4.99 61.53
N GLU A 52 -19.63 6.12 62.02
CA GLU A 52 -19.36 6.55 63.38
C GLU A 52 -19.94 5.51 64.35
N ALA A 53 -19.05 4.80 65.05
CA ALA A 53 -19.45 3.85 66.08
C ALA A 53 -20.08 4.60 67.25
N GLU A 54 -21.40 4.48 67.43
CA GLU A 54 -22.03 4.90 68.68
C GLU A 54 -21.56 4.00 69.84
N PRO A 55 -21.04 4.57 70.94
CA PRO A 55 -20.61 3.78 72.08
C PRO A 55 -21.84 3.41 72.92
N GLY A 56 -22.26 2.14 72.89
CA GLY A 56 -23.36 1.74 73.78
C GLY A 56 -23.96 0.35 73.66
N PHE A 57 -23.36 -0.61 72.96
CA PHE A 57 -23.94 -1.96 72.85
C PHE A 57 -22.95 -3.07 73.22
N GLU A 58 -22.35 -2.96 74.41
CA GLU A 58 -21.85 -4.13 75.14
C GLU A 58 -22.90 -4.54 76.17
N ALA A 59 -23.86 -5.38 75.76
CA ALA A 59 -24.52 -6.34 76.63
C ALA A 59 -25.41 -7.26 75.79
N GLU A 60 -25.51 -8.52 76.21
CA GLU A 60 -26.44 -9.54 75.70
C GLU A 60 -26.04 -10.26 74.41
N PHE A 61 -24.95 -11.03 74.43
CA PHE A 61 -24.91 -12.29 73.67
C PHE A 61 -24.03 -13.34 74.38
N GLU A 62 -24.33 -13.60 75.65
CA GLU A 62 -23.98 -14.87 76.27
C GLU A 62 -25.24 -15.72 76.38
N ARG A 63 -25.16 -16.90 75.74
CA ARG A 63 -26.04 -18.10 75.82
C ARG A 63 -26.83 -18.39 74.55
N GLN A 64 -26.25 -19.22 73.68
CA GLN A 64 -26.71 -20.59 73.38
C GLN A 64 -25.91 -21.11 72.19
N ALA A 65 -24.96 -22.00 72.47
CA ALA A 65 -24.30 -22.81 71.44
C ALA A 65 -25.21 -24.01 71.14
N GLU A 66 -25.99 -23.94 70.06
CA GLU A 66 -26.58 -25.13 69.45
C GLU A 66 -25.59 -25.74 68.44
N PRO A 67 -25.42 -27.08 68.43
CA PRO A 67 -24.52 -27.73 67.48
C PRO A 67 -25.08 -27.70 66.05
N MET A 68 -24.20 -27.31 65.13
CA MET A 68 -24.31 -27.31 63.66
C MET A 68 -25.03 -28.55 63.09
N PRO A 69 -26.01 -28.41 62.17
CA PRO A 69 -26.43 -29.52 61.32
C PRO A 69 -25.38 -29.78 60.22
N ALA A 70 -25.11 -31.06 59.96
CA ALA A 70 -24.17 -31.55 58.95
C ALA A 70 -24.57 -31.13 57.52
N PRO A 71 -23.60 -30.92 56.60
CA PRO A 71 -23.91 -30.52 55.22
C PRO A 71 -24.56 -31.67 54.44
N PRO A 72 -25.59 -31.40 53.60
CA PRO A 72 -26.15 -32.42 52.72
C PRO A 72 -25.17 -32.81 51.60
N ARG A 73 -25.19 -34.11 51.27
CA ARG A 73 -24.36 -34.76 50.25
C ARG A 73 -24.55 -34.15 48.86
N ARG A 74 -23.41 -33.95 48.19
CA ARG A 74 -23.22 -33.56 46.79
C ARG A 74 -24.02 -34.47 45.84
N THR A 75 -25.00 -33.94 45.13
CA THR A 75 -25.67 -34.62 44.01
C THR A 75 -25.24 -34.03 42.67
N ALA A 76 -24.79 -34.93 41.79
CA ALA A 76 -24.73 -34.90 40.32
C ALA A 76 -24.17 -33.64 39.61
N ALA A 77 -23.04 -33.83 38.92
CA ALA A 77 -22.51 -32.89 37.95
C ALA A 77 -23.50 -32.65 36.80
N ALA A 78 -23.84 -31.38 36.57
CA ALA A 78 -24.60 -30.90 35.42
C ALA A 78 -23.74 -30.99 34.13
N PRO A 79 -24.35 -31.15 32.93
CA PRO A 79 -23.63 -31.26 31.67
C PRO A 79 -22.87 -29.98 31.34
N ALA A 80 -21.65 -30.14 30.81
CA ALA A 80 -20.79 -29.04 30.39
C ALA A 80 -21.52 -28.13 29.39
N ALA A 81 -21.79 -26.89 29.82
CA ALA A 81 -22.30 -25.84 28.96
C ALA A 81 -21.30 -25.57 27.83
N ALA A 82 -21.80 -25.49 26.60
CA ALA A 82 -21.05 -24.98 25.45
C ALA A 82 -20.41 -23.62 25.83
N PRO A 83 -19.20 -23.30 25.33
CA PRO A 83 -18.53 -22.06 25.69
C PRO A 83 -19.44 -20.90 25.33
N ALA A 84 -19.89 -20.17 26.35
CA ALA A 84 -20.69 -18.98 26.20
C ALA A 84 -19.92 -18.02 25.29
N THR A 85 -20.49 -17.71 24.12
CA THR A 85 -20.00 -16.66 23.24
C THR A 85 -20.06 -15.36 24.02
N THR A 86 -18.94 -14.97 24.63
CA THR A 86 -18.85 -13.71 25.38
C THR A 86 -19.19 -12.57 24.41
N PRO A 87 -20.17 -11.71 24.73
CA PRO A 87 -20.44 -10.53 23.90
C PRO A 87 -19.16 -9.72 23.76
N LEU A 88 -18.72 -9.49 22.53
CA LEU A 88 -17.57 -8.65 22.25
C LEU A 88 -17.88 -7.24 22.76
N ALA A 89 -17.03 -6.70 23.64
CA ALA A 89 -17.10 -5.30 24.07
C ALA A 89 -17.17 -4.36 22.84
N PRO A 90 -17.91 -3.24 22.92
CA PRO A 90 -18.07 -2.33 21.78
C PRO A 90 -16.70 -1.83 21.30
N LEU A 91 -16.49 -1.94 19.99
CA LEU A 91 -15.28 -1.51 19.30
C LEU A 91 -15.49 -0.10 18.75
N ALA A 92 -14.53 0.80 18.98
CA ALA A 92 -14.57 2.18 18.46
C ALA A 92 -13.39 2.45 17.51
N PRO A 93 -13.55 3.21 16.41
CA PRO A 93 -12.44 3.58 15.54
C PRO A 93 -11.34 4.35 16.28
N VAL A 94 -10.08 4.00 16.01
CA VAL A 94 -8.92 4.75 16.52
C VAL A 94 -8.73 6.01 15.68
N HIS A 95 -8.68 7.17 16.34
CA HIS A 95 -8.28 8.43 15.74
C HIS A 95 -6.81 8.71 16.07
N HIS A 96 -6.06 9.19 15.08
CA HIS A 96 -4.67 9.61 15.26
C HIS A 96 -4.62 11.12 15.46
N GLU A 97 -3.92 11.57 16.50
CA GLU A 97 -3.63 13.00 16.70
C GLU A 97 -2.17 13.28 16.35
N LEU A 98 -1.93 14.37 15.62
CA LEU A 98 -0.58 14.80 15.24
C LEU A 98 -0.02 15.66 16.37
N VAL A 99 1.15 15.28 16.88
CA VAL A 99 1.81 15.95 18.01
C VAL A 99 3.22 16.34 17.59
N ALA A 100 3.59 17.60 17.79
CA ALA A 100 4.97 18.07 17.65
C ALA A 100 5.40 18.78 18.94
N ASN A 101 6.61 18.49 19.42
CA ASN A 101 7.15 19.05 20.67
C ASN A 101 6.20 18.91 21.88
N GLY A 102 5.44 17.81 21.95
CA GLY A 102 4.48 17.56 23.03
C GLY A 102 3.16 18.32 22.93
N ALA A 103 2.97 19.19 21.92
CA ALA A 103 1.73 19.90 21.67
C ALA A 103 0.97 19.29 20.47
N LYS A 104 -0.36 19.29 20.54
CA LYS A 104 -1.23 18.90 19.44
C LYS A 104 -1.13 19.92 18.31
N VAL A 105 -0.92 19.45 17.09
CA VAL A 105 -0.71 20.28 15.91
C VAL A 105 -1.79 20.00 14.87
N GLY A 106 -2.42 21.05 14.37
CA GLY A 106 -3.39 20.93 13.28
C GLY A 106 -2.71 20.65 11.94
N PRO A 107 -3.40 20.05 10.95
CA PRO A 107 -2.84 19.82 9.61
C PRO A 107 -2.29 21.07 8.90
N GLN A 108 -2.78 22.26 9.28
CA GLN A 108 -2.35 23.55 8.71
C GLN A 108 -1.04 24.07 9.29
N GLU A 109 -0.69 23.62 10.50
CA GLU A 109 0.56 23.99 11.19
C GLU A 109 1.72 23.07 10.77
N ILE A 110 1.45 22.07 9.93
CA ILE A 110 2.44 21.13 9.42
C ILE A 110 3.08 21.68 8.16
N VAL A 111 4.36 22.00 8.24
CA VAL A 111 5.19 22.42 7.11
C VAL A 111 6.07 21.25 6.63
N LYS A 112 6.40 21.24 5.34
CA LYS A 112 7.29 20.22 4.76
C LYS A 112 8.74 20.69 4.86
N GLY A 113 9.56 19.97 5.62
CA GLY A 113 10.99 20.17 5.69
C GLY A 113 11.76 19.14 4.86
N TYR A 114 12.86 19.55 4.21
CA TYR A 114 13.88 18.66 3.69
C TYR A 114 15.04 18.59 4.68
N GLU A 115 15.37 17.39 5.16
CA GLU A 115 16.51 17.16 6.05
C GLU A 115 17.79 17.10 5.22
N TYR A 116 18.68 18.08 5.40
CA TYR A 116 19.97 18.12 4.68
C TYR A 116 21.12 17.62 5.55
N GLU A 117 20.93 17.63 6.87
CA GLU A 117 21.80 17.01 7.86
C GLU A 117 20.96 16.54 9.04
N LYS A 118 21.50 15.62 9.84
CA LYS A 118 20.83 15.08 11.03
C LYS A 118 20.28 16.22 11.90
N ASP A 119 18.97 16.21 12.13
CA ASP A 119 18.24 17.20 12.94
C ASP A 119 18.23 18.64 12.36
N ARG A 120 18.61 18.83 11.08
CA ARG A 120 18.57 20.14 10.38
C ARG A 120 17.66 20.09 9.16
N TYR A 121 16.60 20.91 9.17
CA TYR A 121 15.57 20.95 8.14
C TYR A 121 15.54 22.31 7.44
N VAL A 122 15.37 22.32 6.12
CA VAL A 122 14.96 23.51 5.36
C VAL A 122 13.47 23.39 5.07
N VAL A 123 12.69 24.39 5.51
CA VAL A 123 11.26 24.48 5.18
C VAL A 123 11.13 24.84 3.70
N VAL A 124 10.45 23.99 2.93
CA VAL A 124 10.18 24.26 1.51
C VAL A 124 8.75 24.76 1.41
N GLU A 125 8.59 26.06 1.14
CA GLU A 125 7.25 26.64 0.98
C GLU A 125 6.56 26.10 -0.28
N ALA A 126 5.24 25.94 -0.20
CA ALA A 126 4.44 25.41 -1.31
C ALA A 126 4.56 26.26 -2.59
N GLU A 127 4.81 27.57 -2.47
CA GLU A 127 4.99 28.48 -3.60
C GLU A 127 6.38 28.36 -4.26
N GLU A 128 7.44 28.01 -3.51
CA GLU A 128 8.76 27.71 -4.09
C GLU A 128 8.75 26.37 -4.83
N LEU A 129 8.05 25.37 -4.28
CA LEU A 129 7.77 24.10 -4.95
C LEU A 129 7.03 24.31 -6.28
N LYS A 130 6.07 25.24 -6.36
CA LYS A 130 5.35 25.57 -7.60
C LYS A 130 6.26 26.18 -8.66
N LYS A 131 7.25 27.01 -8.28
CA LYS A 131 8.25 27.57 -9.20
C LYS A 131 9.22 26.51 -9.74
N LEU A 132 9.41 25.43 -8.98
CA LEU A 132 10.21 24.27 -9.36
C LEU A 132 9.41 23.22 -10.15
N VAL A 133 8.08 23.34 -10.27
CA VAL A 133 7.31 22.46 -11.17
C VAL A 133 7.70 22.83 -12.60
N PRO A 134 8.37 21.94 -13.34
CA PRO A 134 8.82 22.25 -14.68
C PRO A 134 7.61 22.51 -15.59
N LYS A 135 7.78 23.42 -16.56
CA LYS A 135 6.74 23.86 -17.51
C LYS A 135 6.11 22.72 -18.34
N THR A 136 6.72 21.52 -18.28
CA THR A 136 6.33 20.24 -18.89
C THR A 136 5.16 19.52 -18.20
N GLY A 137 4.48 20.14 -17.23
CA GLY A 137 3.32 19.56 -16.51
C GLY A 137 2.26 18.85 -17.37
N THR A 138 2.10 19.30 -18.61
CA THR A 138 1.06 18.87 -19.54
C THR A 138 1.63 18.22 -20.80
N GLU A 139 2.94 17.99 -20.87
CA GLU A 139 3.61 17.44 -22.05
C GLU A 139 4.39 16.18 -21.70
N MET A 140 4.20 15.15 -22.52
CA MET A 140 4.94 13.91 -22.50
C MET A 140 5.74 13.87 -23.80
N GLN A 141 7.00 14.28 -23.75
CA GLN A 141 7.84 14.40 -24.93
C GLN A 141 8.60 13.10 -25.17
N ILE A 142 8.36 12.44 -26.30
CA ILE A 142 9.16 11.30 -26.76
C ILE A 142 10.54 11.82 -27.17
N GLN A 143 11.57 11.22 -26.60
CA GLN A 143 12.96 11.52 -26.88
C GLN A 143 13.55 10.48 -27.84
N GLU A 144 13.26 9.20 -27.61
CA GLU A 144 13.95 8.11 -28.30
C GLU A 144 13.02 6.90 -28.53
N PHE A 145 13.40 6.03 -29.46
CA PHE A 145 12.76 4.74 -29.70
C PHE A 145 13.79 3.61 -29.53
N VAL A 146 13.48 2.61 -28.72
CA VAL A 146 14.35 1.47 -28.39
C VAL A 146 13.59 0.15 -28.50
N LYS A 147 14.27 -1.01 -28.48
CA LYS A 147 13.55 -2.30 -28.40
C LYS A 147 13.13 -2.56 -26.96
N LEU A 148 11.96 -3.16 -26.77
CA LEU A 148 11.48 -3.52 -25.43
C LEU A 148 12.47 -4.42 -24.66
N ALA A 149 13.17 -5.31 -25.36
CA ALA A 149 14.14 -6.23 -24.77
C ALA A 149 15.42 -5.53 -24.23
N GLU A 150 15.67 -4.28 -24.60
CA GLU A 150 16.78 -3.47 -24.08
C GLU A 150 16.44 -2.85 -22.70
N ILE A 151 15.15 -2.82 -22.34
CA ILE A 151 14.69 -2.29 -21.06
C ILE A 151 14.51 -3.44 -20.09
N ASP A 152 15.45 -3.60 -19.16
CA ASP A 152 15.35 -4.60 -18.11
C ASP A 152 14.06 -4.39 -17.27
N PRO A 153 13.29 -5.45 -16.96
CA PRO A 153 12.09 -5.36 -16.13
C PRO A 153 12.28 -4.64 -14.79
N VAL A 154 13.49 -4.61 -14.23
CA VAL A 154 13.81 -3.87 -12.98
C VAL A 154 13.49 -2.38 -13.07
N TYR A 155 13.50 -1.81 -14.27
CA TYR A 155 13.18 -0.40 -14.46
C TYR A 155 11.66 -0.13 -14.43
N PHE A 156 10.78 -1.13 -14.56
CA PHE A 156 9.33 -0.89 -14.61
C PHE A 156 8.72 -0.67 -13.21
N ASP A 157 7.91 0.38 -13.08
CA ASP A 157 7.21 0.73 -11.83
C ASP A 157 5.68 0.53 -11.95
N ALA A 158 5.00 1.36 -12.75
CA ALA A 158 3.55 1.34 -12.86
C ALA A 158 3.06 1.47 -14.30
N SER A 159 1.98 0.75 -14.63
CA SER A 159 1.40 0.71 -15.97
C SER A 159 0.14 1.57 -16.10
N TYR A 160 -0.01 2.22 -17.25
CA TYR A 160 -1.12 3.10 -17.61
C TYR A 160 -1.58 2.84 -19.05
N TYR A 161 -2.88 2.85 -19.28
CA TYR A 161 -3.44 2.93 -20.64
C TYR A 161 -3.35 4.37 -21.14
N VAL A 162 -2.86 4.53 -22.37
CA VAL A 162 -2.85 5.81 -23.07
C VAL A 162 -4.08 5.86 -23.97
N VAL A 163 -4.91 6.88 -23.81
CA VAL A 163 -6.15 7.04 -24.57
C VAL A 163 -6.14 8.41 -25.23
N PRO A 164 -6.29 8.53 -26.56
CA PRO A 164 -6.35 9.82 -27.22
C PRO A 164 -7.66 10.55 -26.88
N ASP A 165 -7.61 11.88 -26.94
CA ASP A 165 -8.82 12.68 -27.12
C ASP A 165 -9.22 12.70 -28.61
N GLU A 166 -10.47 13.07 -28.89
CA GLU A 166 -11.08 13.01 -30.23
C GLU A 166 -10.22 13.70 -31.32
N ALA A 167 -9.61 14.84 -30.99
CA ALA A 167 -8.74 15.58 -31.91
C ALA A 167 -7.42 14.87 -32.25
N GLY A 168 -7.00 13.88 -31.45
CA GLY A 168 -5.73 13.17 -31.57
C GLY A 168 -5.82 11.77 -32.19
N GLU A 169 -7.02 11.24 -32.45
CA GLU A 169 -7.26 9.83 -32.82
C GLU A 169 -6.43 9.35 -34.02
N LYS A 170 -6.35 10.15 -35.09
CA LYS A 170 -5.62 9.78 -36.31
C LYS A 170 -4.10 9.69 -36.06
N ALA A 171 -3.54 10.68 -35.36
CA ALA A 171 -2.11 10.71 -35.05
C ALA A 171 -1.73 9.61 -34.06
N TYR A 172 -2.59 9.37 -33.05
CA TYR A 172 -2.43 8.27 -32.10
C TYR A 172 -2.44 6.91 -32.81
N SER A 173 -3.42 6.69 -33.70
CA SER A 173 -3.56 5.44 -34.45
C SER A 173 -2.35 5.18 -35.34
N LEU A 174 -1.82 6.22 -35.98
CA LEU A 174 -0.60 6.13 -36.78
C LEU A 174 0.61 5.73 -35.91
N LEU A 175 0.80 6.40 -34.77
CA LEU A 175 1.88 6.07 -33.84
C LEU A 175 1.76 4.63 -33.33
N PHE A 176 0.57 4.22 -32.89
CA PHE A 176 0.29 2.86 -32.44
C PHE A 176 0.59 1.81 -33.51
N ALA A 177 0.10 2.01 -34.74
CA ALA A 177 0.35 1.09 -35.85
C ALA A 177 1.85 0.99 -36.20
N THR A 178 2.54 2.14 -36.25
CA THR A 178 3.97 2.21 -36.54
C THR A 178 4.79 1.47 -35.49
N MET A 179 4.51 1.68 -34.20
CA MET A 179 5.23 1.00 -33.12
C MET A 179 4.95 -0.50 -33.11
N LYS A 180 3.71 -0.90 -33.42
CA LYS A 180 3.33 -2.32 -33.50
C LYS A 180 4.04 -3.05 -34.65
N ASP A 181 4.15 -2.41 -35.80
CA ASP A 181 4.82 -2.98 -36.98
C ASP A 181 6.34 -3.02 -36.81
N SER A 182 6.93 -1.92 -36.33
CA SER A 182 8.38 -1.77 -36.20
C SER A 182 8.98 -2.48 -34.98
N GLY A 183 8.16 -2.82 -33.98
CA GLY A 183 8.60 -3.47 -32.74
C GLY A 183 9.33 -2.57 -31.75
N TYR A 184 9.36 -1.25 -31.99
CA TYR A 184 9.98 -0.29 -31.09
C TYR A 184 9.01 0.22 -30.01
N VAL A 185 9.59 0.62 -28.89
CA VAL A 185 8.94 1.32 -27.79
C VAL A 185 9.54 2.73 -27.67
N ALA A 186 8.74 3.70 -27.28
CA ALA A 186 9.17 5.07 -27.12
C ALA A 186 9.60 5.34 -25.67
N LEU A 187 10.68 6.08 -25.48
CA LEU A 187 11.08 6.65 -24.19
C LEU A 187 10.69 8.12 -24.16
N ALA A 188 10.01 8.54 -23.11
CA ALA A 188 9.52 9.89 -22.92
C ALA A 188 9.71 10.36 -21.49
N GLU A 189 9.70 11.67 -21.28
CA GLU A 189 9.62 12.26 -19.94
C GLU A 189 8.27 12.92 -19.73
N VAL A 190 7.70 12.76 -18.53
CA VAL A 190 6.45 13.38 -18.14
C VAL A 190 6.52 13.90 -16.71
N ALA A 191 5.98 15.09 -16.48
CA ALA A 191 5.74 15.59 -15.13
C ALA A 191 4.43 14.99 -14.57
N MET A 192 4.56 14.09 -13.61
CA MET A 192 3.44 13.35 -13.01
C MET A 192 3.64 13.22 -11.50
N HIS A 193 2.57 13.39 -10.71
CA HIS A 193 2.63 13.31 -9.24
C HIS A 193 3.70 14.23 -8.60
N ARG A 194 3.86 15.45 -9.14
CA ARG A 194 4.82 16.48 -8.69
C ARG A 194 6.30 16.12 -8.88
N ARG A 195 6.63 15.17 -9.76
CA ARG A 195 8.00 14.84 -10.17
C ARG A 195 8.06 14.54 -11.67
N GLU A 196 9.19 14.78 -12.29
CA GLU A 196 9.44 14.28 -13.64
C GLU A 196 9.79 12.80 -13.59
N ARG A 197 9.20 12.02 -14.48
CA ARG A 197 9.42 10.58 -14.59
C ARG A 197 9.78 10.21 -16.01
N LEU A 198 10.68 9.24 -16.12
CA LEU A 198 10.90 8.51 -17.37
C LEU A 198 9.70 7.59 -17.60
N VAL A 199 9.27 7.48 -18.85
CA VAL A 199 8.13 6.65 -19.25
C VAL A 199 8.48 5.87 -20.50
N GLY A 200 8.27 4.56 -20.46
CA GLY A 200 8.31 3.68 -21.62
C GLY A 200 6.91 3.49 -22.19
N ILE A 201 6.67 3.91 -23.43
CA ILE A 201 5.40 3.74 -24.14
C ILE A 201 5.56 2.59 -25.13
N ARG A 202 4.69 1.59 -25.07
CA ARG A 202 4.73 0.41 -25.94
C ARG A 202 3.38 0.12 -26.58
N PRO A 203 3.34 -0.53 -27.76
CA PRO A 203 2.09 -1.06 -28.30
C PRO A 203 1.60 -2.22 -27.43
N GLY A 204 0.33 -2.16 -27.02
CA GLY A 204 -0.42 -3.25 -26.43
C GLY A 204 -1.35 -3.91 -27.46
N ALA A 205 -2.26 -4.77 -26.98
CA ALA A 205 -3.17 -5.49 -27.88
C ALA A 205 -4.14 -4.56 -28.63
N ARG A 206 -4.60 -3.48 -28.00
CA ARG A 206 -5.66 -2.58 -28.51
C ARG A 206 -5.29 -1.09 -28.51
N GLY A 207 -4.07 -0.74 -28.11
CA GLY A 207 -3.64 0.64 -27.96
C GLY A 207 -2.29 0.73 -27.26
N LEU A 208 -1.80 1.94 -27.05
CA LEU A 208 -0.56 2.22 -26.35
C LEU A 208 -0.71 2.02 -24.83
N ILE A 209 0.35 1.49 -24.22
CA ILE A 209 0.49 1.31 -22.78
C ILE A 209 1.75 2.05 -22.38
N ALA A 210 1.63 2.98 -21.43
CA ALA A 210 2.73 3.70 -20.82
C ALA A 210 3.13 3.01 -19.51
N HIS A 211 4.44 2.93 -19.25
CA HIS A 211 4.99 2.45 -17.99
C HIS A 211 5.87 3.54 -17.40
N THR A 212 5.64 3.94 -16.16
CA THR A 212 6.66 4.72 -15.45
C THR A 212 7.89 3.84 -15.24
N LEU A 213 9.05 4.43 -15.49
CA LEU A 213 10.33 3.78 -15.35
C LEU A 213 11.14 4.44 -14.24
N PHE A 214 11.84 3.63 -13.45
CA PHE A 214 12.93 4.08 -12.60
C PHE A 214 14.08 4.58 -13.45
N ARG A 215 14.75 5.65 -13.00
CA ARG A 215 16.00 6.10 -13.60
C ARG A 215 17.15 5.18 -13.18
N GLY A 216 18.25 5.19 -13.92
CA GLY A 216 19.44 4.39 -13.59
C GLY A 216 19.99 4.64 -12.18
N SER A 217 19.84 5.86 -11.64
CA SER A 217 20.24 6.21 -10.28
C SER A 217 19.29 5.68 -9.19
N GLU A 218 18.05 5.33 -9.55
CA GLU A 218 17.03 4.83 -8.62
C GLU A 218 17.09 3.30 -8.48
N VAL A 219 17.73 2.61 -9.44
CA VAL A 219 17.96 1.17 -9.39
C VAL A 219 19.23 0.88 -8.60
N ARG A 220 19.14 0.00 -7.61
CA ARG A 220 20.29 -0.43 -6.82
C ARG A 220 21.27 -1.19 -7.71
N ARG A 221 22.57 -0.97 -7.49
CA ARG A 221 23.64 -1.70 -8.21
C ARG A 221 23.62 -3.17 -7.80
N ASP A 222 23.73 -4.05 -8.79
CA ASP A 222 23.57 -5.50 -8.68
C ASP A 222 24.79 -6.24 -8.13
N LEU A 223 25.93 -5.55 -7.96
CA LEU A 223 27.20 -6.14 -7.53
C LEU A 223 27.11 -6.88 -6.19
N GLU A 224 26.16 -6.51 -5.33
CA GLU A 224 25.93 -7.14 -4.03
C GLU A 224 25.09 -8.43 -4.12
N PHE A 225 24.48 -8.73 -5.26
CA PHE A 225 23.50 -9.82 -5.43
C PHE A 225 23.94 -10.90 -6.44
N GLN A 226 25.22 -10.94 -6.80
CA GLN A 226 25.71 -11.90 -7.80
C GLN A 226 25.65 -13.34 -7.28
N SER A 227 25.15 -14.25 -8.12
CA SER A 227 25.14 -15.69 -7.83
C SER A 227 26.50 -16.32 -8.16
N ASP A 228 27.07 -17.07 -7.22
CA ASP A 228 28.30 -17.83 -7.46
C ASP A 228 27.99 -19.13 -8.21
N THR A 229 28.43 -19.21 -9.46
CA THR A 229 28.21 -20.37 -10.33
C THR A 229 29.42 -21.29 -10.45
N ARG A 230 30.53 -21.00 -9.75
CA ARG A 230 31.80 -21.75 -9.90
C ARG A 230 31.72 -23.22 -9.53
N GLY A 231 30.74 -23.61 -8.70
CA GLY A 231 30.53 -25.00 -8.27
C GLY A 231 29.64 -25.85 -9.19
N VAL A 232 29.08 -25.27 -10.26
CA VAL A 232 28.06 -25.95 -11.08
C VAL A 232 28.71 -26.65 -12.28
N ASN A 233 28.46 -27.95 -12.45
CA ASN A 233 28.98 -28.71 -13.60
C ASN A 233 27.96 -28.88 -14.74
N GLU A 234 28.45 -29.21 -15.95
CA GLU A 234 27.60 -29.32 -17.15
C GLU A 234 26.51 -30.39 -17.04
N ARG A 235 26.78 -31.51 -16.34
CA ARG A 235 25.81 -32.60 -16.18
C ARG A 235 24.62 -32.17 -15.33
N GLU A 236 24.87 -31.43 -14.26
CA GLU A 236 23.84 -30.83 -13.41
C GLU A 236 23.01 -29.81 -14.19
N VAL A 237 23.66 -28.94 -14.96
CA VAL A 237 22.97 -27.96 -15.82
C VAL A 237 22.08 -28.68 -16.84
N HIS A 238 22.56 -29.77 -17.43
CA HIS A 238 21.78 -30.54 -18.40
C HIS A 238 20.53 -31.16 -17.76
N LEU A 239 20.66 -31.80 -16.60
CA LEU A 239 19.51 -32.37 -15.88
C LEU A 239 18.50 -31.27 -15.48
N ALA A 240 19.00 -30.14 -14.99
CA ALA A 240 18.16 -28.99 -14.64
C ALA A 240 17.41 -28.42 -15.85
N LYS A 241 18.03 -28.38 -17.04
CA LYS A 241 17.36 -27.97 -18.28
C LYS A 241 16.18 -28.88 -18.63
N GLN A 242 16.33 -30.20 -18.46
CA GLN A 242 15.22 -31.14 -18.70
C GLN A 242 14.06 -30.90 -17.73
N LEU A 243 14.37 -30.65 -16.45
CA LEU A 243 13.36 -30.31 -15.45
C LEU A 243 12.61 -29.03 -15.83
N VAL A 244 13.34 -27.96 -16.17
CA VAL A 244 12.73 -26.69 -16.60
C VAL A 244 11.83 -26.91 -17.81
N GLN A 245 12.30 -27.65 -18.84
CA GLN A 245 11.51 -27.94 -20.03
C GLN A 245 10.22 -28.72 -19.72
N SER A 246 10.26 -29.66 -18.77
CA SER A 246 9.07 -30.40 -18.35
C SER A 246 8.02 -29.55 -17.64
N LEU A 247 8.41 -28.37 -17.15
CA LEU A 247 7.56 -27.43 -16.40
C LEU A 247 7.22 -26.17 -17.22
N LEU A 248 7.59 -26.11 -18.50
CA LEU A 248 7.26 -24.97 -19.36
C LEU A 248 5.76 -24.95 -19.68
N GLU A 249 5.08 -23.89 -19.28
CA GLU A 249 3.71 -23.58 -19.67
C GLU A 249 3.59 -22.12 -20.14
N PRO A 250 2.66 -21.80 -21.06
CA PRO A 250 2.32 -20.41 -21.35
C PRO A 250 1.85 -19.69 -20.08
N PHE A 251 2.32 -18.46 -19.89
CA PHE A 251 1.88 -17.63 -18.77
C PHE A 251 0.40 -17.24 -18.93
N ASP A 252 -0.42 -17.67 -17.98
CA ASP A 252 -1.81 -17.27 -17.83
C ASP A 252 -2.03 -16.71 -16.42
N PRO A 253 -2.23 -15.39 -16.26
CA PRO A 253 -2.40 -14.78 -14.94
C PRO A 253 -3.64 -15.30 -14.21
N ALA A 254 -4.66 -15.82 -14.91
CA ALA A 254 -5.89 -16.31 -14.28
C ALA A 254 -5.68 -17.62 -13.49
N LYS A 255 -4.60 -18.36 -13.76
CA LYS A 255 -4.24 -19.58 -13.02
C LYS A 255 -3.76 -19.30 -11.59
N PHE A 256 -3.30 -18.09 -11.31
CA PHE A 256 -2.68 -17.73 -10.03
C PHE A 256 -3.64 -16.86 -9.19
N LYS A 257 -4.49 -17.52 -8.40
CA LYS A 257 -5.41 -16.85 -7.48
C LYS A 257 -4.74 -16.52 -6.14
N ASP A 258 -5.22 -15.47 -5.48
CA ASP A 258 -4.79 -15.08 -4.14
C ASP A 258 -5.46 -15.98 -3.08
N ALA A 259 -4.69 -16.90 -2.48
CA ALA A 259 -5.16 -17.87 -1.50
C ALA A 259 -5.66 -17.23 -0.19
N TYR A 260 -5.33 -15.96 0.10
CA TYR A 260 -5.85 -15.26 1.28
C TYR A 260 -7.32 -14.81 1.14
N ARG A 261 -7.96 -15.11 0.00
CA ARG A 261 -9.28 -14.57 -0.37
C ARG A 261 -10.34 -15.61 -0.74
N GLU A 262 -10.00 -16.90 -0.77
CA GLU A 262 -11.01 -17.98 -0.82
C GLU A 262 -11.47 -18.32 0.61
#